data_AF-A0A3N5U3L6-F1
#
_entry.id   AF-A0A3N5U3L6-F1
#
_cell.length_a   1.000
_cell.length_b   1.000
_cell.length_c   1.000
_cell.angle_alpha   90.00
_cell.angle_beta   90.00
_cell.angle_gamma   90.00
#
_symmetry.space_group_name_H-M   'P 1'
#
loop_
_entity.id
_entity.type
_entity.pdbx_description
1 polymer ?
#
loop_
_entity_poly.entity_id
_entity_poly.type
_entity_poly.pdbx_seq_one_letter_code
_entity_poly.pdbx_strand_id
1 'polypeptide(L)' 'MTDPIDNPQLQLAFEYVQNTCCNIFLTGKAGTGKTTFLHTLKNRSQKRMIVVAPTGVAAVHAGGVTIHSFF' A
#
# COMPACT_ATOMS: atom_id res chain seq x y z
N MET A 1 -12.52 17.39 -0.43
CA MET A 1 -11.68 17.19 0.77
C MET A 1 -10.56 16.23 0.41
N THR A 2 -9.45 16.76 -0.08
CA THR A 2 -8.21 16.01 -0.30
C THR A 2 -7.26 16.48 0.76
N ASP A 3 -7.14 15.73 1.86
CA ASP A 3 -6.05 15.95 2.79
C ASP A 3 -4.74 15.76 2.02
N PRO A 4 -3.85 16.77 1.99
CA PRO A 4 -2.49 16.56 1.51
C PRO A 4 -1.92 15.39 2.31
N ILE A 5 -1.21 14.47 1.65
CA ILE A 5 -0.42 13.48 2.38
C ILE A 5 0.67 14.29 3.09
N ASP A 6 0.41 14.69 4.33
CA ASP A 6 1.32 15.47 5.19
C ASP A 6 2.42 14.55 5.74
N ASN A 7 3.01 13.78 4.83
CA ASN A 7 4.02 12.78 5.10
C ASN A 7 4.90 12.65 3.84
N PRO A 8 6.03 13.38 3.78
CA PRO A 8 6.88 13.39 2.59
C PRO A 8 7.45 12.01 2.26
N GLN A 9 7.62 11.13 3.26
CA GLN A 9 8.10 9.76 3.04
C GLN A 9 7.06 8.90 2.31
N LEU A 10 5.77 9.03 2.65
CA LEU A 10 4.69 8.34 1.95
C LEU A 10 4.45 8.91 0.55
N GLN A 11 4.62 10.22 0.37
CA GLN A 11 4.57 10.86 -0.94
C GLN A 11 5.70 10.33 -1.85
N LEU A 12 6.92 10.25 -1.32
CA LEU A 12 8.06 9.66 -2.04
C LEU A 12 7.78 8.20 -2.41
N ALA A 13 7.28 7.39 -1.46
CA ALA A 13 6.93 6.00 -1.74
C ALA A 13 5.86 5.88 -2.85
N PHE A 14 4.87 6.78 -2.86
CA PHE A 14 3.84 6.81 -3.91
C PHE A 14 4.47 7.10 -5.27
N GLU A 15 5.35 8.10 -5.36
CA GLU A 15 6.04 8.45 -6.60
C GLU A 15 6.93 7.32 -7.13
N TYR A 16 7.64 6.61 -6.25
CA TYR A 16 8.40 5.42 -6.63
C TYR A 16 7.49 4.34 -7.22
N VAL A 17 6.38 4.02 -6.55
CA VAL A 17 5.44 3.02 -7.07
C VAL A 17 4.82 3.46 -8.39
N GLN A 18 4.51 4.74 -8.56
CA GLN A 18 3.84 5.24 -9.76
C GLN A 18 4.78 5.35 -10.96
N ASN A 19 5.94 5.96 -10.78
CA ASN A 19 6.76 6.44 -11.89
C ASN A 19 7.97 5.57 -12.18
N THR A 20 8.20 4.52 -11.38
CA THR A 20 9.34 3.61 -11.55
C THR A 20 8.89 2.15 -11.61
N CYS A 21 9.84 1.26 -11.89
CA CYS A 21 9.70 -0.19 -11.78
C CYS A 21 10.51 -0.76 -10.59
N CYS A 22 10.87 0.08 -9.62
CA CYS A 22 11.67 -0.34 -8.47
C CYS A 22 10.81 -1.05 -7.43
N ASN A 23 11.38 -2.09 -6.82
CA ASN A 23 10.79 -2.73 -5.63
C ASN A 23 11.05 -1.84 -4.41
N ILE A 24 10.00 -1.62 -3.61
CA ILE A 24 10.10 -0.83 -2.38
C ILE A 24 9.74 -1.66 -1.15
N PHE A 25 10.45 -1.43 -0.05
CA PHE A 25 10.09 -1.95 1.26
C PHE A 25 9.71 -0.79 2.19
N LEU A 26 8.41 -0.64 2.44
CA LEU A 26 7.87 0.43 3.28
C LEU A 26 7.64 -0.09 4.71
N THR A 27 8.45 0.40 5.66
CA THR A 27 8.35 0.06 7.07
C THR A 27 8.00 1.28 7.93
N GLY A 28 7.67 1.07 9.20
CA GLY A 28 7.35 2.13 10.16
C GLY A 28 6.64 1.61 11.41
N LYS A 29 6.66 2.39 12.49
CA LYS A 29 5.98 2.05 13.76
C LYS A 29 4.46 1.90 13.60
N ALA A 30 3.78 1.35 14.60
CA ALA A 30 2.31 1.34 14.62
C ALA A 30 1.77 2.79 14.53
N GLY A 31 0.64 2.98 13.83
CA GLY A 31 0.02 4.30 13.67
C GLY A 31 0.66 5.22 12.62
N THR A 32 1.71 4.81 11.88
CA THR A 32 2.39 5.66 10.89
C THR A 32 1.74 5.70 9.49
N GLY A 33 0.46 5.35 9.37
CA GLY A 33 -0.29 5.49 8.10
C GLY A 33 -0.01 4.46 7.00
N LYS A 34 0.69 3.34 7.27
CA LYS A 34 1.00 2.31 6.25
C LYS A 34 -0.23 1.72 5.56
N THR A 35 -1.26 1.39 6.33
CA THR A 35 -2.52 0.85 5.77
C THR A 35 -3.27 1.92 4.97
N THR A 36 -3.28 3.17 5.47
CA THR A 36 -3.83 4.32 4.75
C THR A 36 -3.13 4.56 3.41
N PHE A 37 -1.80 4.44 3.38
CA PHE A 37 -1.02 4.50 2.15
C PHE A 37 -1.43 3.40 1.17
N LEU A 38 -1.56 2.14 1.63
CA LEU A 38 -1.97 1.02 0.78
C LEU A 38 -3.34 1.27 0.13
N HIS A 39 -4.34 1.73 0.89
CA HIS A 39 -5.65 2.07 0.35
C HIS A 39 -5.60 3.26 -0.62
N THR A 40 -4.82 4.28 -0.29
CA THR A 40 -4.64 5.46 -1.16
C THR A 40 -3.98 5.08 -2.48
N LEU A 41 -2.97 4.22 -2.42
CA LEU A 41 -2.26 3.70 -3.59
C LEU A 41 -3.20 2.89 -4.48
N LYS A 42 -3.98 1.97 -3.91
CA LYS A 42 -4.98 1.18 -4.64
C LYS A 42 -6.06 2.05 -5.30
N ASN A 43 -6.47 3.14 -4.64
CA ASN A 43 -7.54 4.01 -5.14
C ASN A 43 -7.06 5.02 -6.20
N ARG A 44 -5.81 5.48 -6.12
CA ARG A 44 -5.27 6.54 -7.01
C ARG A 44 -4.42 5.99 -8.14
N SER A 45 -3.79 4.84 -7.98
CA SER A 45 -2.96 4.25 -9.03
C SER A 45 -3.82 3.64 -10.13
N GLN A 46 -3.43 3.89 -11.38
CA GLN A 46 -4.01 3.20 -12.54
C GLN A 46 -3.30 1.87 -12.84
N LYS A 47 -2.26 1.51 -12.09
CA LYS A 47 -1.54 0.25 -12.28
C LYS A 47 -2.43 -0.91 -11.84
N ARG A 48 -2.45 -1.98 -12.63
CA ARG A 48 -3.06 -3.24 -12.22
C ARG A 48 -2.30 -3.76 -10.99
N MET A 49 -3.02 -3.96 -9.90
CA MET A 49 -2.44 -4.30 -8.60
C MET A 49 -3.24 -5.43 -7.94
N ILE A 50 -2.51 -6.27 -7.20
CA ILE A 50 -3.07 -7.30 -6.33
C ILE A 50 -2.48 -7.08 -4.94
N VAL A 51 -3.33 -7.14 -3.92
CA VAL A 51 -2.93 -7.01 -2.51
C VAL A 51 -2.96 -8.39 -1.88
N VAL A 52 -1.80 -8.83 -1.39
CA VAL A 52 -1.64 -10.12 -0.72
C VAL A 52 -1.06 -9.93 0.68
N ALA A 53 -1.42 -10.82 1.60
CA ALA A 53 -0.88 -10.86 2.96
C ALA A 53 -0.64 -12.30 3.44
N PRO A 54 0.26 -12.54 4.42
CA PRO A 54 0.58 -13.89 4.89
C PRO A 54 -0.50 -14.53 5.78
N THR A 55 -1.38 -13.74 6.40
CA THR A 55 -2.46 -14.23 7.28
C THR A 55 -3.83 -13.71 6.86
N GLY A 56 -4.89 -14.46 7.18
CA GLY A 56 -6.27 -14.11 6.82
C GLY A 56 -6.72 -12.76 7.37
N VAL A 57 -6.45 -12.49 8.66
CA VAL A 57 -6.83 -11.20 9.29
C VAL A 57 -6.14 -10.02 8.61
N ALA A 58 -4.86 -10.15 8.26
CA ALA A 58 -4.13 -9.09 7.56
C ALA A 58 -4.66 -8.89 6.12
N ALA A 59 -4.99 -9.97 5.42
CA ALA A 59 -5.58 -9.91 4.08
C ALA A 59 -6.92 -9.17 4.10
N VAL A 60 -7.79 -9.50 5.05
CA VAL A 60 -9.09 -8.82 5.23
C VAL A 60 -8.90 -7.34 5.54
N HIS A 61 -8.03 -6.98 6.48
CA HIS A 61 -7.77 -5.58 6.80
C HIS A 61 -7.18 -4.78 5.63
N ALA A 62 -6.36 -5.42 4.79
CA ALA A 62 -5.77 -4.79 3.61
C ALA A 62 -6.72 -4.76 2.39
N GLY A 63 -7.90 -5.41 2.47
CA GLY A 63 -8.82 -5.57 1.35
C GLY A 63 -8.22 -6.39 0.21
N GLY A 64 -7.53 -7.47 0.56
CA GLY A 64 -6.83 -8.41 -0.33
C GLY A 64 -7.10 -9.87 0.02
N VAL A 65 -6.22 -10.75 -0.45
CA VAL A 65 -6.30 -12.20 -0.22
C VAL A 65 -5.01 -12.73 0.43
N THR A 66 -5.01 -13.97 0.90
CA THR A 66 -3.77 -14.55 1.42
C THR A 66 -2.83 -14.93 0.28
N ILE A 67 -1.52 -14.92 0.52
CA ILE A 67 -0.52 -15.41 -0.45
C ILE A 67 -0.86 -16.86 -0.85
N HIS A 68 -1.19 -17.71 0.12
CA HIS A 68 -1.52 -19.12 -0.09
C HIS A 68 -2.80 -19.37 -0.90
N SER A 69 -3.77 -18.45 -0.87
CA SER A 69 -5.00 -18.60 -1.67
C SER A 69 -4.88 -18.00 -3.07
N PHE A 70 -3.85 -17.17 -3.30
CA PHE A 70 -3.66 -16.49 -4.57
C PHE A 70 -2.75 -17.27 -5.53
N PHE A 71 -1.67 -17.85 -4.99
CA PHE A 71 -0.75 -18.73 -5.71
C PHE A 71 -1.07 -20.18 -5.37
#